data_AF-G5BGN7-F1
#
_entry.id   AF-G5BGN7-F1
#
_cell.length_a   1.000
_cell.length_b   1.000
_cell.length_c   1.000
_cell.angle_alpha   90.00
_cell.angle_beta   90.00
_cell.angle_gamma   90.00
#
_symmetry.space_group_name_H-M   'P 1'
#
loop_
_entity.id
_entity.type
_entity.pdbx_description
1 polymer ?
#
loop_
_entity_poly.entity_id
_entity_poly.type
_entity_poly.pdbx_seq_one_letter_code
_entity_poly.pdbx_strand_id
1 'polypeptide(L)'
;MAEDYFGNTAEWGEEGDSGPQQEDDSGEGEDATILDGGEENLEKNLPEFAKRVCHGEHTYLFAQAMMSMLAQEQGGSVVCGVAQEVQERGRDASQITLALGTAASYPHACQALGAMLSKGALNPADITVLFKMFTSMDPPPVELIRVPDFLDLFVQSLFKPGTLINQDHKHKYICILAYAASVVETWKKNKRVSNNKDELKSTSKAMETVHNLGCSENKGASELVAELSTLYQCIRFPVVAMSVLKWVDWTMSEPRYFQLQTDHTPVHLALPDRISTCHQLLHPQVLQLLVKLFETEHSQLDMMEQLEVKKTLLDRMVHLLSQGYVLPVVSYLRQCLEELDTDISLIRYFVTEVLNVIAPPYTSEFVQLFLPILENDSIAGTSKTEGEHDPVTEFIAHCKSNFVMVN
;
A
#
# COMPACT_ATOMS: atom_id res chain seq x y z
N MET A 1 41.68 -29.80 64.88
CA MET A 1 41.50 -28.41 64.42
C MET A 1 40.15 -28.42 63.72
N ALA A 2 39.06 -28.49 64.48
CA ALA A 2 38.44 -27.39 65.26
C ALA A 2 37.80 -26.39 64.27
N GLU A 3 36.47 -26.20 64.21
CA GLU A 3 35.54 -25.77 65.28
C GLU A 3 35.91 -24.35 65.75
N ASP A 4 35.01 -23.36 65.87
CA ASP A 4 33.53 -23.37 65.96
C ASP A 4 32.94 -22.13 65.20
N TYR A 5 31.72 -21.55 65.32
CA TYR A 5 30.55 -21.68 66.23
C TYR A 5 29.24 -21.30 65.46
N PHE A 6 28.06 -21.58 66.03
CA PHE A 6 26.76 -20.96 65.71
C PHE A 6 26.77 -19.42 66.02
N GLY A 7 25.81 -18.54 65.70
CA GLY A 7 24.47 -18.62 65.08
C GLY A 7 23.49 -17.64 65.78
N ASN A 8 22.62 -16.93 65.03
CA ASN A 8 21.38 -16.17 65.44
C ASN A 8 20.94 -15.29 64.23
N THR A 9 19.71 -15.21 63.71
CA THR A 9 18.31 -15.10 64.21
C THR A 9 17.81 -13.66 64.46
N ALA A 10 17.20 -13.06 63.43
CA ALA A 10 16.11 -12.06 63.46
C ALA A 10 15.56 -11.96 62.02
N GLU A 11 14.28 -11.76 61.74
CA GLU A 11 13.06 -11.86 62.56
C GLU A 11 11.88 -12.24 61.63
N TRP A 12 10.79 -12.82 62.15
CA TRP A 12 9.63 -13.20 61.33
C TRP A 12 8.66 -12.04 61.15
N GLY A 13 8.08 -11.93 59.94
CA GLY A 13 7.05 -10.96 59.59
C GLY A 13 6.03 -11.56 58.62
N GLU A 14 5.02 -12.24 59.16
CA GLU A 14 3.71 -12.38 58.53
C GLU A 14 3.00 -11.00 58.67
N GLU A 15 1.99 -10.59 57.90
CA GLU A 15 1.07 -11.29 56.99
C GLU A 15 0.94 -10.54 55.65
N GLY A 16 0.42 -11.17 54.59
CA GLY A 16 0.24 -10.51 53.29
C GLY A 16 -0.49 -11.35 52.24
N ASP A 17 -1.83 -11.41 52.36
CA ASP A 17 -2.71 -12.16 51.45
C ASP A 17 -2.53 -11.77 49.98
N SER A 18 -2.34 -12.78 49.12
CA SER A 18 -2.54 -12.71 47.68
C SER A 18 -2.82 -14.12 47.13
N GLY A 19 -3.98 -14.27 46.49
CA GLY A 19 -4.45 -15.56 45.95
C GLY A 19 -3.66 -16.05 44.73
N PRO A 20 -3.98 -17.25 44.22
CA PRO A 20 -3.31 -17.79 43.04
C PRO A 20 -3.50 -16.86 41.84
N GLN A 21 -2.38 -16.35 41.30
CA GLN A 21 -2.40 -15.64 40.03
C GLN A 21 -2.85 -16.63 38.94
N GLN A 22 -3.92 -16.27 38.22
CA GLN A 22 -4.22 -16.91 36.96
C GLN A 22 -3.12 -16.53 35.97
N GLU A 23 -2.57 -17.52 35.28
CA GLU A 23 -1.80 -17.27 34.05
C GLU A 23 -2.83 -16.90 32.97
N ASP A 24 -2.84 -15.64 32.53
CA ASP A 24 -3.74 -15.16 31.48
C ASP A 24 -3.33 -15.72 30.11
N ASP A 25 -3.79 -16.94 29.83
CA ASP A 25 -3.65 -17.65 28.56
C ASP A 25 -4.46 -16.98 27.44
N SER A 26 -3.97 -15.81 27.03
CA SER A 26 -4.58 -14.89 26.06
C SER A 26 -3.76 -14.77 24.77
N GLY A 27 -2.54 -15.30 24.76
CA GLY A 27 -1.59 -15.13 23.65
C GLY A 27 -1.90 -15.95 22.40
N GLU A 28 -2.49 -17.15 22.51
CA GLU A 28 -2.72 -18.02 21.34
C GLU A 28 -3.83 -17.51 20.39
N GLY A 29 -4.68 -16.57 20.84
CA GLY A 29 -5.80 -16.06 20.04
C GLY A 29 -5.47 -14.95 19.05
N GLU A 30 -4.43 -14.14 19.31
CA GLU A 30 -4.26 -12.85 18.63
C GLU A 30 -3.53 -12.94 17.26
N ASP A 31 -2.59 -13.86 17.11
CA ASP A 31 -1.84 -14.04 15.84
C ASP A 31 -2.72 -14.66 14.73
N ALA A 32 -3.73 -15.46 15.09
CA ALA A 32 -4.71 -16.00 14.14
C ALA A 32 -5.57 -14.89 13.51
N THR A 33 -5.94 -13.87 14.29
CA THR A 33 -6.77 -12.73 13.85
C THR A 33 -6.20 -11.93 12.67
N ILE A 34 -4.89 -12.02 12.41
CA ILE A 34 -4.25 -11.36 11.27
C ILE A 34 -4.55 -12.09 9.96
N LEU A 35 -4.64 -13.43 10.00
CA LEU A 35 -4.82 -14.26 8.80
C LEU A 35 -6.31 -14.52 8.47
N ASP A 36 -7.16 -14.66 9.50
CA ASP A 36 -8.55 -15.06 9.33
C ASP A 36 -9.48 -13.96 8.75
N GLY A 37 -9.03 -12.71 8.68
CA GLY A 37 -9.84 -11.56 8.23
C GLY A 37 -9.32 -10.78 7.02
N GLY A 38 -8.30 -11.28 6.32
CA GLY A 38 -7.78 -10.65 5.10
C GLY A 38 -7.17 -9.25 5.32
N GLU A 39 -7.16 -8.43 4.25
CA GLU A 39 -6.44 -7.15 4.21
C GLU A 39 -6.97 -6.11 5.23
N GLU A 40 -8.27 -6.11 5.53
CA GLU A 40 -8.90 -5.19 6.50
C GLU A 40 -8.47 -5.48 7.95
N ASN A 41 -8.45 -6.77 8.34
CA ASN A 41 -7.89 -7.17 9.64
C ASN A 41 -6.36 -6.99 9.68
N LEU A 42 -5.67 -7.16 8.55
CA LEU A 42 -4.23 -6.92 8.48
C LEU A 42 -3.91 -5.46 8.82
N GLU A 43 -4.51 -4.48 8.14
CA GLU A 43 -4.26 -3.05 8.40
C GLU A 43 -4.53 -2.66 9.86
N LYS A 44 -5.61 -3.22 10.45
CA LYS A 44 -6.03 -2.97 11.82
C LYS A 44 -5.13 -3.59 12.91
N ASN A 45 -4.72 -4.86 12.73
CA ASN A 45 -4.06 -5.63 13.80
C ASN A 45 -2.51 -5.58 13.71
N LEU A 46 -1.98 -5.37 12.51
CA LEU A 46 -0.54 -5.25 12.24
C LEU A 46 0.20 -4.17 13.05
N PRO A 47 -0.35 -2.99 13.40
CA PRO A 47 0.34 -2.02 14.25
C PRO A 47 0.70 -2.59 15.63
N GLU A 48 -0.18 -3.39 16.21
CA GLU A 48 0.03 -4.04 17.51
C GLU A 48 1.01 -5.22 17.39
N PHE A 49 0.84 -6.06 16.37
CA PHE A 49 1.74 -7.19 16.10
C PHE A 49 3.18 -6.71 15.83
N ALA A 50 3.37 -5.74 14.94
CA ALA A 50 4.68 -5.15 14.65
C ALA A 50 5.30 -4.50 15.89
N LYS A 51 4.51 -3.82 16.75
CA LYS A 51 4.97 -3.26 18.02
C LYS A 51 5.47 -4.31 19.01
N ARG A 52 4.88 -5.52 19.02
CA ARG A 52 5.35 -6.67 19.83
C ARG A 52 6.62 -7.28 19.22
N VAL A 53 6.60 -7.59 17.92
CA VAL A 53 7.73 -8.22 17.20
C VAL A 53 8.98 -7.34 17.22
N CYS A 54 8.84 -6.04 16.92
CA CYS A 54 9.93 -5.06 16.87
C CYS A 54 10.33 -4.51 18.25
N HIS A 55 9.90 -5.13 19.37
CA HIS A 55 10.29 -4.71 20.72
C HIS A 55 11.80 -4.87 20.98
N GLY A 56 12.44 -5.90 20.38
CA GLY A 56 13.88 -6.09 20.41
C GLY A 56 14.40 -6.87 19.19
N GLU A 57 15.70 -6.77 18.92
CA GLU A 57 16.35 -7.43 17.77
C GLU A 57 16.18 -8.96 17.80
N HIS A 58 16.13 -9.56 19.00
CA HIS A 58 15.98 -11.00 19.18
C HIS A 58 14.53 -11.47 18.99
N THR A 59 13.52 -10.69 19.39
CA THR A 59 12.10 -11.00 19.10
C THR A 59 11.83 -10.84 17.61
N TYR A 60 12.41 -9.81 16.99
CA TYR A 60 12.34 -9.58 15.55
C TYR A 60 12.98 -10.73 14.75
N LEU A 61 14.21 -11.14 15.11
CA LEU A 61 14.91 -12.26 14.48
C LEU A 61 14.13 -13.58 14.63
N PHE A 62 13.56 -13.85 15.81
CA PHE A 62 12.75 -15.04 16.05
C PHE A 62 11.49 -15.06 15.18
N ALA A 63 10.71 -13.96 15.19
CA ALA A 63 9.49 -13.86 14.39
C ALA A 63 9.77 -13.96 12.89
N GLN A 64 10.80 -13.26 12.37
CA GLN A 64 11.18 -13.33 10.96
C GLN A 64 11.70 -14.74 10.57
N ALA A 65 12.40 -15.44 11.45
CA ALA A 65 12.80 -16.83 11.21
C ALA A 65 11.58 -17.77 11.15
N MET A 66 10.59 -17.60 12.05
CA MET A 66 9.33 -18.35 12.01
C MET A 66 8.53 -18.06 10.73
N MET A 67 8.37 -16.79 10.36
CA MET A 67 7.70 -16.39 9.12
C MET A 67 8.42 -16.90 7.87
N SER A 68 9.76 -16.93 7.86
CA SER A 68 10.57 -17.49 6.77
C SER A 68 10.43 -19.02 6.61
N MET A 69 10.11 -19.75 7.68
CA MET A 69 9.76 -21.17 7.61
C MET A 69 8.31 -21.35 7.10
N LEU A 70 7.34 -20.64 7.67
CA LEU A 70 5.93 -20.70 7.27
C LEU A 70 5.70 -20.26 5.81
N ALA A 71 6.51 -19.32 5.30
CA ALA A 71 6.52 -18.88 3.91
C ALA A 71 6.77 -19.99 2.87
N GLN A 72 7.31 -21.15 3.28
CA GLN A 72 7.62 -22.28 2.40
C GLN A 72 6.42 -23.22 2.18
N GLU A 73 5.36 -23.08 2.98
CA GLU A 73 4.15 -23.91 2.92
C GLU A 73 3.09 -23.37 1.94
N GLN A 74 2.07 -24.18 1.66
CA GLN A 74 0.95 -23.76 0.82
C GLN A 74 0.16 -22.62 1.49
N GLY A 75 0.09 -21.46 0.83
CA GLY A 75 -0.48 -20.23 1.39
C GLY A 75 0.54 -19.27 2.01
N GLY A 76 1.82 -19.68 2.12
CA GLY A 76 2.89 -18.89 2.73
C GLY A 76 3.14 -17.50 2.13
N SER A 77 2.59 -17.19 0.95
CA SER A 77 2.61 -15.84 0.37
C SER A 77 1.93 -14.77 1.24
N VAL A 78 0.91 -15.14 2.03
CA VAL A 78 0.29 -14.20 2.99
C VAL A 78 1.27 -13.88 4.12
N VAL A 79 1.97 -14.90 4.62
CA VAL A 79 3.00 -14.75 5.66
C VAL A 79 4.20 -13.94 5.14
N CYS A 80 4.57 -14.06 3.86
CA CYS A 80 5.55 -13.16 3.23
C CYS A 80 5.10 -11.70 3.26
N GLY A 81 3.80 -11.41 3.06
CA GLY A 81 3.24 -10.06 3.16
C GLY A 81 3.37 -9.50 4.58
N VAL A 82 2.92 -10.25 5.59
CA VAL A 82 3.06 -9.89 7.01
C VAL A 82 4.52 -9.66 7.38
N ALA A 83 5.44 -10.51 6.92
CA ALA A 83 6.87 -10.37 7.16
C ALA A 83 7.47 -9.08 6.57
N GLN A 84 6.98 -8.63 5.41
CA GLN A 84 7.41 -7.39 4.75
C GLN A 84 6.82 -6.15 5.45
N GLU A 85 5.54 -6.17 5.77
CA GLU A 85 4.88 -5.11 6.56
C GLU A 85 5.52 -4.90 7.94
N VAL A 86 5.90 -5.99 8.62
CA VAL A 86 6.65 -5.92 9.90
C VAL A 86 8.08 -5.42 9.70
N GLN A 87 8.69 -5.65 8.53
CA GLN A 87 10.01 -5.10 8.19
C GLN A 87 9.96 -3.59 7.95
N GLU A 88 8.98 -3.06 7.21
CA GLU A 88 8.83 -1.60 6.99
C GLU A 88 8.62 -0.84 8.31
N ARG A 89 8.01 -1.50 9.30
CA ARG A 89 7.77 -0.98 10.66
C ARG A 89 8.93 -1.27 11.64
N GLY A 90 9.97 -2.00 11.20
CA GLY A 90 11.14 -2.38 11.99
C GLY A 90 12.30 -1.39 11.91
N ARG A 91 13.18 -1.38 12.93
CA ARG A 91 14.39 -0.52 12.95
C ARG A 91 15.60 -1.29 12.42
N ASP A 92 16.20 -0.79 11.34
CA ASP A 92 17.35 -1.37 10.58
C ASP A 92 17.36 -2.91 10.50
N ALA A 93 16.20 -3.48 10.18
CA ALA A 93 16.02 -4.91 9.94
C ALA A 93 16.81 -5.44 8.73
N SER A 94 17.41 -4.55 7.92
CA SER A 94 18.01 -4.83 6.61
C SER A 94 19.00 -5.99 6.62
N GLN A 95 19.82 -6.10 7.68
CA GLN A 95 20.81 -7.16 7.83
C GLN A 95 20.17 -8.51 8.19
N ILE A 96 19.09 -8.51 8.97
CA ILE A 96 18.37 -9.73 9.39
C ILE A 96 17.65 -10.34 8.18
N THR A 97 16.95 -9.53 7.39
CA THR A 97 16.28 -9.98 6.16
C THR A 97 17.26 -10.59 5.16
N LEU A 98 18.42 -9.97 4.96
CA LEU A 98 19.47 -10.50 4.09
C LEU A 98 20.16 -11.77 4.65
N ALA A 99 20.20 -11.94 5.97
CA ALA A 99 20.76 -13.14 6.62
C ALA A 99 19.79 -14.34 6.62
N LEU A 100 18.47 -14.10 6.67
CA LEU A 100 17.45 -15.15 6.62
C LEU A 100 17.14 -15.61 5.19
N GLY A 101 17.37 -14.77 4.19
CA GLY A 101 17.19 -15.11 2.77
C GLY A 101 18.34 -15.88 2.13
N THR A 102 18.16 -16.28 0.87
CA THR A 102 19.22 -16.91 0.04
C THR A 102 20.40 -15.98 -0.26
N ALA A 103 20.24 -14.67 -0.02
CA ALA A 103 21.15 -13.58 -0.34
C ALA A 103 22.60 -13.81 0.10
N ALA A 104 22.83 -14.39 1.28
CA ALA A 104 24.16 -14.73 1.79
C ALA A 104 24.99 -15.62 0.84
N SER A 105 24.33 -16.38 -0.04
CA SER A 105 24.97 -17.20 -1.08
C SER A 105 25.63 -16.38 -2.20
N TYR A 106 25.35 -15.08 -2.29
CA TYR A 106 25.86 -14.16 -3.31
C TYR A 106 26.52 -12.93 -2.66
N PRO A 107 27.70 -13.08 -2.02
CA PRO A 107 28.24 -12.08 -1.08
C PRO A 107 28.34 -10.65 -1.63
N HIS A 108 28.78 -10.47 -2.89
CA HIS A 108 28.89 -9.14 -3.50
C HIS A 108 27.54 -8.47 -3.75
N ALA A 109 26.48 -9.23 -4.07
CA ALA A 109 25.14 -8.69 -4.22
C ALA A 109 24.52 -8.40 -2.85
N CYS A 110 24.68 -9.31 -1.89
CA CYS A 110 24.25 -9.12 -0.49
C CYS A 110 24.89 -7.86 0.13
N GLN A 111 26.20 -7.68 -0.06
CA GLN A 111 26.95 -6.50 0.41
C GLN A 111 26.44 -5.20 -0.23
N ALA A 112 26.24 -5.19 -1.55
CA ALA A 112 25.73 -4.03 -2.28
C ALA A 112 24.30 -3.66 -1.84
N LEU A 113 23.43 -4.65 -1.62
CA LEU A 113 22.06 -4.46 -1.15
C LEU A 113 22.03 -3.93 0.29
N GLY A 114 22.71 -4.58 1.22
CA GLY A 114 22.78 -4.13 2.61
C GLY A 114 23.36 -2.71 2.74
N ALA A 115 24.38 -2.38 1.93
CA ALA A 115 24.99 -1.06 1.91
C ALA A 115 24.12 0.06 1.31
N MET A 116 23.04 -0.28 0.59
CA MET A 116 22.04 0.68 0.09
C MET A 116 20.79 0.72 0.99
N LEU A 117 20.33 -0.43 1.49
CA LEU A 117 19.19 -0.55 2.41
C LEU A 117 19.45 0.12 3.76
N SER A 118 20.55 -0.20 4.45
CA SER A 118 20.91 0.42 5.74
C SER A 118 21.21 1.93 5.63
N LYS A 119 21.39 2.47 4.40
CA LYS A 119 21.51 3.91 4.14
C LYS A 119 20.21 4.58 3.68
N GLY A 120 19.16 3.82 3.36
CA GLY A 120 17.96 4.33 2.70
C GLY A 120 18.25 5.04 1.37
N ALA A 121 19.28 4.62 0.61
CA ALA A 121 19.71 5.33 -0.59
C ALA A 121 20.47 4.46 -1.61
N LEU A 122 20.08 4.55 -2.89
CA LEU A 122 20.84 3.95 -4.00
C LEU A 122 22.11 4.74 -4.29
N ASN A 123 23.19 4.06 -4.67
CA ASN A 123 24.40 4.72 -5.13
C ASN A 123 24.95 4.14 -6.46
N PRO A 124 25.61 4.96 -7.31
CA PRO A 124 25.98 4.53 -8.65
C PRO A 124 27.04 3.42 -8.72
N ALA A 125 27.79 3.20 -7.63
CA ALA A 125 28.82 2.15 -7.55
C ALA A 125 28.18 0.78 -7.30
N ASP A 126 27.39 0.65 -6.24
CA ASP A 126 26.70 -0.61 -5.90
C ASP A 126 25.67 -1.00 -6.97
N ILE A 127 24.95 -0.03 -7.56
CA ILE A 127 24.11 -0.28 -8.75
C ILE A 127 24.94 -0.76 -9.95
N THR A 128 26.18 -0.30 -10.13
CA THR A 128 27.07 -0.81 -11.19
C THR A 128 27.60 -2.23 -10.88
N VAL A 129 27.71 -2.63 -9.61
CA VAL A 129 28.00 -4.02 -9.20
C VAL A 129 26.81 -4.91 -9.55
N LEU A 130 25.61 -4.59 -9.06
CA LEU A 130 24.39 -5.37 -9.32
C LEU A 130 24.09 -5.47 -10.83
N PHE A 131 24.21 -4.36 -11.57
CA PHE A 131 24.02 -4.36 -13.03
C PHE A 131 24.94 -5.35 -13.74
N LYS A 132 26.24 -5.41 -13.40
CA LYS A 132 27.18 -6.39 -13.96
C LYS A 132 26.81 -7.83 -13.60
N MET A 133 26.27 -8.08 -12.41
CA MET A 133 25.86 -9.41 -11.97
C MET A 133 24.59 -9.88 -12.70
N PHE A 134 23.53 -9.06 -12.73
CA PHE A 134 22.25 -9.44 -13.34
C PHE A 134 22.25 -9.45 -14.88
N THR A 135 23.16 -8.70 -15.53
CA THR A 135 23.37 -8.77 -16.99
C THR A 135 24.32 -9.89 -17.44
N SER A 136 24.92 -10.64 -16.50
CA SER A 136 25.82 -11.76 -16.82
C SER A 136 25.10 -12.99 -17.37
N MET A 137 25.88 -14.01 -17.79
CA MET A 137 25.36 -15.30 -18.28
C MET A 137 24.75 -16.16 -17.18
N ASP A 138 25.22 -16.04 -15.93
CA ASP A 138 24.65 -16.73 -14.77
C ASP A 138 24.37 -15.70 -13.65
N PRO A 139 23.27 -14.94 -13.77
CA PRO A 139 22.93 -13.88 -12.82
C PRO A 139 22.48 -14.45 -11.47
N PRO A 140 22.45 -13.66 -10.37
CA PRO A 140 21.83 -14.11 -9.13
C PRO A 140 20.32 -14.43 -9.30
N PRO A 141 19.70 -15.12 -8.33
CA PRO A 141 18.24 -15.29 -8.28
C PRO A 141 17.50 -13.96 -8.32
N VAL A 142 16.35 -13.88 -9.00
CA VAL A 142 15.60 -12.61 -9.14
C VAL A 142 14.96 -12.15 -7.82
N GLU A 143 14.66 -13.08 -6.92
CA GLU A 143 14.20 -12.80 -5.53
C GLU A 143 15.12 -11.84 -4.78
N LEU A 144 16.43 -11.90 -5.03
CA LEU A 144 17.45 -11.09 -4.37
C LEU A 144 17.30 -9.58 -4.61
N ILE A 145 16.58 -9.19 -5.67
CA ILE A 145 16.26 -7.79 -5.98
C ILE A 145 14.75 -7.49 -5.94
N ARG A 146 13.95 -8.38 -5.33
CA ARG A 146 12.51 -8.22 -5.08
C ARG A 146 12.18 -7.90 -3.60
N VAL A 147 13.06 -7.13 -2.95
CA VAL A 147 12.81 -6.58 -1.61
C VAL A 147 12.02 -5.26 -1.77
N PRO A 148 10.85 -5.07 -1.13
CA PRO A 148 10.02 -3.87 -1.30
C PRO A 148 10.78 -2.57 -1.09
N ASP A 149 11.49 -2.41 0.03
CA ASP A 149 12.38 -1.26 0.32
C ASP A 149 13.31 -0.93 -0.85
N PHE A 150 13.96 -1.95 -1.42
CA PHE A 150 14.93 -1.78 -2.49
C PHE A 150 14.27 -1.30 -3.79
N LEU A 151 13.04 -1.72 -4.05
CA LEU A 151 12.24 -1.28 -5.19
C LEU A 151 11.74 0.16 -5.00
N ASP A 152 11.25 0.53 -3.80
CA ASP A 152 10.84 1.92 -3.53
C ASP A 152 12.03 2.88 -3.62
N LEU A 153 13.24 2.47 -3.18
CA LEU A 153 14.46 3.25 -3.39
C LEU A 153 14.76 3.53 -4.88
N PHE A 154 14.42 2.63 -5.82
CA PHE A 154 14.46 2.96 -7.25
C PHE A 154 13.37 3.94 -7.65
N VAL A 155 12.15 3.76 -7.16
CA VAL A 155 11.02 4.62 -7.53
C VAL A 155 11.26 6.06 -7.04
N GLN A 156 11.78 6.24 -5.83
CA GLN A 156 12.28 7.52 -5.33
C GLN A 156 13.45 8.07 -6.18
N SER A 157 14.43 7.23 -6.55
CA SER A 157 15.61 7.68 -7.31
C SER A 157 15.36 7.98 -8.79
N LEU A 158 14.22 7.53 -9.34
CA LEU A 158 13.88 7.67 -10.76
C LEU A 158 12.67 8.56 -11.01
N PHE A 159 11.65 8.56 -10.16
CA PHE A 159 10.35 9.18 -10.46
C PHE A 159 9.96 10.31 -9.50
N LYS A 160 10.78 10.63 -8.49
CA LYS A 160 10.49 11.74 -7.57
C LYS A 160 10.78 13.10 -8.23
N PRO A 161 9.84 14.07 -8.19
CA PRO A 161 10.09 15.41 -8.74
C PRO A 161 11.38 16.03 -8.18
N GLY A 162 12.20 16.58 -9.08
CA GLY A 162 13.46 17.25 -8.72
C GLY A 162 14.67 16.36 -8.41
N THR A 163 14.58 15.02 -8.43
CA THR A 163 15.76 14.16 -8.20
C THR A 163 16.67 14.08 -9.43
N LEU A 164 17.91 14.55 -9.31
CA LEU A 164 18.90 14.52 -10.39
C LEU A 164 19.64 13.17 -10.45
N ILE A 165 19.28 12.32 -11.42
CA ILE A 165 20.02 11.09 -11.73
C ILE A 165 21.16 11.34 -12.74
N ASN A 166 22.34 10.77 -12.48
CA ASN A 166 23.44 10.77 -13.44
C ASN A 166 23.09 9.92 -14.67
N GLN A 167 23.04 10.56 -15.85
CA GLN A 167 22.66 9.92 -17.12
C GLN A 167 23.58 8.75 -17.52
N ASP A 168 24.87 8.79 -17.17
CA ASP A 168 25.83 7.68 -17.40
C ASP A 168 25.44 6.39 -16.65
N HIS A 169 24.59 6.52 -15.61
CA HIS A 169 24.10 5.41 -14.81
C HIS A 169 22.60 5.17 -14.95
N LYS A 170 21.79 6.11 -15.48
CA LYS A 170 20.33 5.99 -15.61
C LYS A 170 19.87 4.65 -16.20
N HIS A 171 20.50 4.23 -17.31
CA HIS A 171 20.19 2.97 -17.98
C HIS A 171 20.38 1.72 -17.08
N LYS A 172 21.28 1.77 -16.10
CA LYS A 172 21.54 0.68 -15.14
C LYS A 172 20.43 0.59 -14.09
N TYR A 173 19.98 1.75 -13.59
CA TYR A 173 18.88 1.82 -12.62
C TYR A 173 17.58 1.29 -13.25
N ILE A 174 17.25 1.78 -14.45
CA ILE A 174 16.08 1.31 -15.22
C ILE A 174 16.20 -0.20 -15.53
N CYS A 175 17.39 -0.68 -15.92
CA CYS A 175 17.60 -2.09 -16.20
C CYS A 175 17.39 -2.99 -14.97
N ILE A 176 17.89 -2.62 -13.78
CA ILE A 176 17.65 -3.42 -12.55
C ILE A 176 16.18 -3.40 -12.14
N LEU A 177 15.52 -2.24 -12.14
CA LEU A 177 14.09 -2.16 -11.78
C LEU A 177 13.22 -2.97 -12.77
N ALA A 178 13.50 -2.87 -14.08
CA ALA A 178 12.81 -3.67 -15.08
C ALA A 178 13.10 -5.18 -14.93
N TYR A 179 14.33 -5.56 -14.57
CA TYR A 179 14.71 -6.95 -14.32
C TYR A 179 13.90 -7.53 -13.14
N ALA A 180 13.88 -6.83 -12.01
CA ALA A 180 13.09 -7.24 -10.86
C ALA A 180 11.59 -7.38 -11.21
N ALA A 181 11.05 -6.46 -12.01
CA ALA A 181 9.65 -6.47 -12.39
C ALA A 181 9.25 -7.55 -13.41
N SER A 182 10.09 -7.87 -14.40
CA SER A 182 9.65 -8.67 -15.58
C SER A 182 10.43 -9.96 -15.85
N VAL A 183 11.47 -10.30 -15.09
CA VAL A 183 12.20 -11.57 -15.29
C VAL A 183 11.51 -12.72 -14.55
N VAL A 184 11.29 -13.82 -15.25
CA VAL A 184 10.61 -15.01 -14.72
C VAL A 184 11.58 -16.20 -14.72
N GLU A 185 11.83 -16.76 -13.54
CA GLU A 185 12.72 -17.90 -13.37
C GLU A 185 11.92 -19.18 -13.09
N THR A 186 12.29 -20.30 -13.70
CA THR A 186 11.73 -21.61 -13.31
C THR A 186 12.77 -22.40 -12.52
N TRP A 187 12.42 -22.73 -11.27
CA TRP A 187 13.28 -23.49 -10.36
C TRP A 187 12.80 -24.94 -10.22
N LYS A 188 13.73 -25.89 -10.16
CA LYS A 188 13.45 -27.32 -9.86
C LYS A 188 14.54 -27.88 -8.94
N LYS A 189 14.16 -28.37 -7.75
CA LYS A 189 15.08 -28.90 -6.72
C LYS A 189 16.27 -27.96 -6.47
N ASN A 190 15.96 -26.70 -6.16
CA ASN A 190 16.89 -25.61 -5.86
C ASN A 190 17.95 -25.36 -6.95
N LYS A 191 17.60 -25.64 -8.21
CA LYS A 191 18.38 -25.27 -9.41
C LYS A 191 17.50 -24.52 -10.39
N ARG A 192 18.00 -23.40 -10.91
CA ARG A 192 17.36 -22.62 -11.97
C ARG A 192 17.46 -23.38 -13.29
N VAL A 193 16.32 -23.59 -13.94
CA VAL A 193 16.18 -24.33 -15.21
C VAL A 193 15.96 -23.37 -16.39
N SER A 194 15.35 -22.22 -16.14
CA SER A 194 15.19 -21.14 -17.10
C SER A 194 15.20 -19.77 -16.41
N ASN A 195 15.51 -18.74 -17.20
CA ASN A 195 15.43 -17.33 -16.84
C ASN A 195 14.91 -16.61 -18.09
N ASN A 196 13.60 -16.32 -18.11
CA ASN A 196 12.94 -15.62 -19.22
C ASN A 196 13.13 -14.11 -19.07
N LYS A 197 13.54 -13.44 -20.15
CA LYS A 197 13.79 -11.99 -20.21
C LYS A 197 13.03 -11.31 -21.37
N ASP A 198 11.99 -11.94 -21.90
CA ASP A 198 11.33 -11.51 -23.15
C ASP A 198 10.71 -10.12 -23.00
N GLU A 199 10.03 -9.86 -21.87
CA GLU A 199 9.40 -8.58 -21.57
C GLU A 199 10.38 -7.49 -21.09
N LEU A 200 11.62 -7.85 -20.71
CA LEU A 200 12.59 -6.94 -20.09
C LEU A 200 12.86 -5.69 -20.94
N LYS A 201 12.94 -5.86 -22.25
CA LYS A 201 13.19 -4.75 -23.19
C LYS A 201 12.00 -3.79 -23.29
N SER A 202 10.77 -4.30 -23.28
CA SER A 202 9.55 -3.50 -23.27
C SER A 202 9.36 -2.77 -21.95
N THR A 203 9.55 -3.45 -20.82
CA THR A 203 9.45 -2.87 -19.47
C THR A 203 10.50 -1.77 -19.25
N SER A 204 11.76 -2.01 -19.63
CA SER A 204 12.81 -1.00 -19.57
C SER A 204 12.47 0.24 -20.42
N LYS A 205 11.93 0.04 -21.62
CA LYS A 205 11.52 1.14 -22.50
C LYS A 205 10.35 1.93 -21.91
N ALA A 206 9.34 1.26 -21.34
CA ALA A 206 8.19 1.93 -20.73
C ALA A 206 8.62 2.79 -19.53
N MET A 207 9.52 2.29 -18.68
CA MET A 207 10.13 3.09 -17.60
C MET A 207 10.91 4.30 -18.13
N GLU A 208 11.76 4.11 -19.14
CA GLU A 208 12.55 5.21 -19.70
C GLU A 208 11.66 6.28 -20.35
N THR A 209 10.62 5.88 -21.09
CA THR A 209 9.61 6.79 -21.62
C THR A 209 8.94 7.59 -20.50
N VAL A 210 8.42 6.94 -19.44
CA VAL A 210 7.72 7.65 -18.35
C VAL A 210 8.65 8.57 -17.55
N HIS A 211 9.89 8.15 -17.25
CA HIS A 211 10.88 9.00 -16.59
C HIS A 211 11.19 10.27 -17.39
N ASN A 212 11.36 10.15 -18.72
CA ASN A 212 11.60 11.29 -19.61
C ASN A 212 10.33 12.16 -19.84
N LEU A 213 9.14 11.66 -19.50
CA LEU A 213 7.86 12.37 -19.62
C LEU A 213 7.50 13.14 -18.34
N GLY A 214 7.54 12.51 -17.16
CA GLY A 214 7.06 13.12 -15.92
C GLY A 214 8.13 13.69 -14.98
N CYS A 215 9.39 13.24 -15.09
CA CYS A 215 10.33 13.32 -13.96
C CYS A 215 11.65 14.06 -14.27
N SER A 216 12.00 14.28 -15.54
CA SER A 216 13.27 14.88 -15.92
C SER A 216 13.30 16.42 -15.89
N GLU A 217 12.16 17.06 -16.13
CA GLU A 217 12.00 18.52 -16.26
C GLU A 217 10.60 18.92 -15.77
N ASN A 218 10.42 20.14 -15.24
CA ASN A 218 9.10 20.64 -14.81
C ASN A 218 8.24 21.04 -16.02
N LYS A 219 7.74 20.03 -16.73
CA LYS A 219 6.85 20.18 -17.89
C LYS A 219 5.47 20.67 -17.44
N GLY A 220 4.92 21.64 -18.17
CA GLY A 220 3.59 22.17 -17.88
C GLY A 220 2.49 21.12 -18.15
N ALA A 221 1.34 21.24 -17.49
CA ALA A 221 0.23 20.28 -17.62
C ALA A 221 -0.18 20.02 -19.09
N SER A 222 -0.06 21.03 -19.97
CA SER A 222 -0.30 20.93 -21.41
C SER A 222 0.58 19.88 -22.13
N GLU A 223 1.87 19.75 -21.74
CA GLU A 223 2.76 18.73 -22.31
C GLU A 223 2.39 17.32 -21.84
N LEU A 224 1.97 17.19 -20.58
CA LEU A 224 1.48 15.93 -20.02
C LEU A 224 0.17 15.49 -20.69
N VAL A 225 -0.75 16.42 -20.99
CA VAL A 225 -1.97 16.16 -21.77
C VAL A 225 -1.64 15.68 -23.18
N ALA A 226 -0.64 16.26 -23.85
CA ALA A 226 -0.23 15.85 -25.19
C ALA A 226 0.31 14.41 -25.24
N GLU A 227 1.06 13.99 -24.21
CA GLU A 227 1.66 12.65 -24.12
C GLU A 227 0.82 11.64 -23.29
N LEU A 228 -0.40 12.02 -22.88
CA LEU A 228 -1.29 11.18 -22.05
C LEU A 228 -1.59 9.81 -22.69
N SER A 229 -1.69 9.76 -24.03
CA SER A 229 -1.88 8.50 -24.79
C SER A 229 -0.67 7.57 -24.67
N THR A 230 0.55 8.11 -24.75
CA THR A 230 1.80 7.38 -24.54
C THR A 230 1.88 6.84 -23.11
N LEU A 231 1.56 7.70 -22.14
CA LEU A 231 1.52 7.36 -20.71
C LEU A 231 0.49 6.25 -20.42
N TYR A 232 -0.70 6.30 -21.00
CA TYR A 232 -1.76 5.28 -20.87
C TYR A 232 -1.41 3.91 -21.46
N GLN A 233 -0.42 3.82 -22.36
CA GLN A 233 0.15 2.53 -22.79
C GLN A 233 1.27 2.08 -21.85
N CYS A 234 2.11 2.99 -21.36
CA CYS A 234 3.18 2.66 -20.40
C CYS A 234 2.65 2.22 -19.03
N ILE A 235 1.55 2.81 -18.54
CA ILE A 235 0.86 2.41 -17.30
C ILE A 235 0.40 0.93 -17.33
N ARG A 236 0.31 0.28 -18.49
CA ARG A 236 -0.06 -1.16 -18.58
C ARG A 236 0.97 -2.11 -17.94
N PHE A 237 2.19 -1.65 -17.67
CA PHE A 237 3.18 -2.41 -16.90
C PHE A 237 3.02 -2.09 -15.39
N PRO A 238 2.79 -3.06 -14.48
CA PRO A 238 2.45 -2.79 -13.08
C PRO A 238 3.46 -1.92 -12.34
N VAL A 239 4.75 -2.18 -12.53
CA VAL A 239 5.85 -1.38 -11.96
C VAL A 239 5.85 0.08 -12.46
N VAL A 240 5.39 0.32 -13.69
CA VAL A 240 5.24 1.68 -14.25
C VAL A 240 4.01 2.35 -13.67
N ALA A 241 2.89 1.64 -13.50
CA ALA A 241 1.71 2.15 -12.81
C ALA A 241 2.03 2.58 -11.36
N MET A 242 2.76 1.76 -10.61
CA MET A 242 3.20 2.09 -9.25
C MET A 242 4.15 3.31 -9.25
N SER A 243 5.09 3.37 -10.20
CA SER A 243 6.00 4.52 -10.37
C SER A 243 5.24 5.83 -10.68
N VAL A 244 4.20 5.76 -11.53
CA VAL A 244 3.32 6.89 -11.83
C VAL A 244 2.47 7.26 -10.62
N LEU A 245 1.97 6.28 -9.84
CA LEU A 245 1.17 6.54 -8.65
C LEU A 245 1.96 7.32 -7.59
N LYS A 246 3.20 6.90 -7.29
CA LYS A 246 4.10 7.63 -6.37
C LYS A 246 4.48 9.01 -6.92
N TRP A 247 4.70 9.15 -8.23
CA TRP A 247 4.95 10.45 -8.86
C TRP A 247 3.75 11.41 -8.76
N VAL A 248 2.52 10.92 -8.97
CA VAL A 248 1.29 11.68 -8.76
C VAL A 248 1.13 12.04 -7.28
N ASP A 249 1.37 11.12 -6.35
CA ASP A 249 1.36 11.39 -4.91
C ASP A 249 2.32 12.53 -4.53
N TRP A 250 3.59 12.45 -4.93
CA TRP A 250 4.58 13.51 -4.64
C TRP A 250 4.25 14.85 -5.30
N THR A 251 3.65 14.84 -6.50
CA THR A 251 3.30 16.06 -7.23
C THR A 251 2.05 16.73 -6.68
N MET A 252 1.00 15.96 -6.35
CA MET A 252 -0.26 16.48 -5.81
C MET A 252 -0.20 16.79 -4.31
N SER A 253 0.71 16.15 -3.57
CA SER A 253 1.01 16.50 -2.17
C SER A 253 1.78 17.82 -2.01
N GLU A 254 2.21 18.49 -3.09
CA GLU A 254 2.87 19.80 -2.95
C GLU A 254 1.83 20.84 -2.47
N PRO A 255 2.06 21.58 -1.36
CA PRO A 255 1.04 22.47 -0.75
C PRO A 255 0.54 23.64 -1.63
N ARG A 256 1.11 23.83 -2.82
CA ARG A 256 0.69 24.83 -3.81
C ARG A 256 0.16 24.23 -5.11
N TYR A 257 0.11 22.91 -5.24
CA TYR A 257 -0.24 22.22 -6.49
C TYR A 257 -1.55 22.74 -7.12
N PHE A 258 -2.63 22.72 -6.34
CA PHE A 258 -3.97 23.12 -6.80
C PHE A 258 -4.09 24.62 -7.11
N GLN A 259 -3.35 25.49 -6.41
CA GLN A 259 -3.31 26.94 -6.65
C GLN A 259 -2.69 27.29 -8.02
N LEU A 260 -1.89 26.39 -8.58
CA LEU A 260 -1.19 26.55 -9.84
C LEU A 260 -1.90 25.86 -11.01
N GLN A 261 -3.02 25.17 -10.76
CA GLN A 261 -3.88 24.64 -11.82
C GLN A 261 -4.84 25.72 -12.31
N THR A 262 -4.96 25.86 -13.63
CA THR A 262 -5.95 26.76 -14.27
C THR A 262 -7.27 26.06 -14.59
N ASP A 263 -7.30 24.73 -14.55
CA ASP A 263 -8.45 23.88 -14.83
C ASP A 263 -8.90 23.16 -13.56
N HIS A 264 -10.23 23.08 -13.34
CA HIS A 264 -10.81 22.52 -12.11
C HIS A 264 -10.56 21.01 -11.91
N THR A 265 -10.18 20.28 -12.96
CA THR A 265 -9.83 18.86 -12.90
C THR A 265 -8.37 18.67 -13.31
N PRO A 266 -7.44 18.55 -12.36
CA PRO A 266 -6.02 18.36 -12.67
C PRO A 266 -5.79 17.04 -13.41
N VAL A 267 -5.12 17.09 -14.57
CA VAL A 267 -4.83 15.91 -15.43
C VAL A 267 -4.18 14.75 -14.69
N HIS A 268 -3.49 15.01 -13.57
CA HIS A 268 -2.86 14.00 -12.74
C HIS A 268 -3.89 13.06 -12.07
N LEU A 269 -5.12 13.53 -11.80
CA LEU A 269 -6.20 12.69 -11.25
C LEU A 269 -6.79 11.70 -12.27
N ALA A 270 -6.60 11.92 -13.58
CA ALA A 270 -6.98 10.94 -14.60
C ALA A 270 -6.02 9.72 -14.65
N LEU A 271 -4.87 9.80 -13.97
CA LEU A 271 -3.87 8.73 -13.93
C LEU A 271 -4.25 7.63 -12.92
N PRO A 272 -4.68 7.93 -11.67
CA PRO A 272 -5.36 6.97 -10.78
C PRO A 272 -6.47 6.17 -11.47
N ASP A 273 -7.38 6.81 -12.22
CA ASP A 273 -8.45 6.09 -12.92
C ASP A 273 -7.90 5.03 -13.88
N ARG A 274 -6.87 5.40 -14.66
CA ARG A 274 -6.19 4.50 -15.60
C ARG A 274 -5.43 3.37 -14.88
N ILE A 275 -4.84 3.65 -13.71
CA ILE A 275 -4.14 2.67 -12.89
C ILE A 275 -5.14 1.66 -12.33
N SER A 276 -6.24 2.12 -11.75
CA SER A 276 -7.32 1.28 -11.21
C SER A 276 -7.94 0.36 -12.25
N THR A 277 -8.12 0.82 -13.49
CA THR A 277 -8.61 -0.02 -14.61
C THR A 277 -7.58 -1.05 -15.10
N CYS A 278 -6.29 -0.90 -14.77
CA CYS A 278 -5.24 -1.83 -15.20
C CYS A 278 -4.78 -2.80 -14.10
N HIS A 279 -4.77 -2.40 -12.83
CA HIS A 279 -4.07 -3.10 -11.74
C HIS A 279 -4.86 -3.13 -10.44
N GLN A 280 -5.50 -4.27 -10.15
CA GLN A 280 -6.24 -4.48 -8.90
C GLN A 280 -5.34 -4.43 -7.66
N LEU A 281 -4.10 -4.93 -7.75
CA LEU A 281 -3.11 -4.88 -6.67
C LEU A 281 -2.55 -3.46 -6.37
N LEU A 282 -3.07 -2.42 -7.04
CA LEU A 282 -2.79 -1.02 -6.73
C LEU A 282 -4.03 -0.27 -6.20
N HIS A 283 -5.17 -0.94 -6.06
CA HIS A 283 -6.40 -0.35 -5.53
C HIS A 283 -6.26 0.20 -4.09
N PRO A 284 -5.60 -0.49 -3.14
CA PRO A 284 -5.39 0.05 -1.79
C PRO A 284 -4.59 1.36 -1.80
N GLN A 285 -3.49 1.41 -2.57
CA GLN A 285 -2.62 2.59 -2.64
C GLN A 285 -3.27 3.75 -3.42
N VAL A 286 -4.16 3.46 -4.38
CA VAL A 286 -5.01 4.49 -5.01
C VAL A 286 -6.01 5.05 -4.00
N LEU A 287 -6.69 4.21 -3.20
CA LEU A 287 -7.61 4.70 -2.17
C LEU A 287 -6.86 5.54 -1.13
N GLN A 288 -5.73 5.07 -0.61
CA GLN A 288 -4.89 5.80 0.34
C GLN A 288 -4.50 7.19 -0.17
N LEU A 289 -4.16 7.32 -1.47
CA LEU A 289 -3.88 8.62 -2.08
C LEU A 289 -5.13 9.51 -2.16
N LEU A 290 -6.28 8.96 -2.56
CA LEU A 290 -7.53 9.73 -2.68
C LEU A 290 -8.03 10.21 -1.31
N VAL A 291 -7.98 9.35 -0.28
CA VAL A 291 -8.27 9.64 1.13
C VAL A 291 -7.37 10.77 1.64
N LYS A 292 -6.05 10.62 1.54
CA LYS A 292 -5.05 11.63 1.93
C LYS A 292 -5.29 12.99 1.26
N LEU A 293 -5.63 13.01 -0.02
CA LEU A 293 -5.95 14.26 -0.74
C LEU A 293 -7.29 14.85 -0.30
N PHE A 294 -8.29 14.02 0.02
CA PHE A 294 -9.62 14.45 0.48
C PHE A 294 -9.58 15.03 1.89
N GLU A 295 -8.70 14.53 2.77
CA GLU A 295 -8.49 15.03 4.14
C GLU A 295 -7.60 16.27 4.21
N THR A 296 -6.77 16.53 3.20
CA THR A 296 -5.83 17.66 3.20
C THR A 296 -6.55 19.01 3.07
N GLU A 297 -6.55 19.83 4.12
CA GLU A 297 -7.08 21.20 4.08
C GLU A 297 -6.33 22.10 3.09
N HIS A 298 -6.97 22.46 1.97
CA HIS A 298 -6.40 23.39 0.98
C HIS A 298 -6.67 24.85 1.36
N SER A 299 -6.16 25.29 2.51
CA SER A 299 -6.37 26.62 3.15
C SER A 299 -5.98 27.88 2.32
N GLN A 300 -5.54 27.70 1.08
CA GLN A 300 -5.20 28.77 0.13
C GLN A 300 -6.14 28.79 -1.11
N LEU A 301 -7.07 27.84 -1.23
CA LEU A 301 -8.20 27.85 -2.17
C LEU A 301 -9.45 28.41 -1.49
N ASP A 302 -10.41 28.92 -2.26
CA ASP A 302 -11.70 29.32 -1.70
C ASP A 302 -12.61 28.11 -1.37
N MET A 303 -13.69 28.35 -0.61
CA MET A 303 -14.59 27.29 -0.14
C MET A 303 -15.31 26.54 -1.27
N MET A 304 -15.59 27.21 -2.39
CA MET A 304 -16.21 26.60 -3.56
C MET A 304 -15.19 25.76 -4.34
N GLU A 305 -13.97 26.28 -4.54
CA GLU A 305 -12.85 25.54 -5.14
C GLU A 305 -12.53 24.26 -4.36
N GLN A 306 -12.48 24.34 -3.02
CA GLN A 306 -12.29 23.18 -2.14
C GLN A 306 -13.41 22.14 -2.31
N LEU A 307 -14.67 22.58 -2.42
CA LEU A 307 -15.82 21.68 -2.60
C LEU A 307 -15.76 20.95 -3.95
N GLU A 308 -15.45 21.65 -5.04
CA GLU A 308 -15.32 21.03 -6.37
C GLU A 308 -14.09 20.10 -6.46
N VAL A 309 -12.97 20.41 -5.80
CA VAL A 309 -11.84 19.47 -5.67
C VAL A 309 -12.27 18.21 -4.89
N LYS A 310 -12.97 18.34 -3.77
CA LYS A 310 -13.47 17.18 -3.01
C LYS A 310 -14.47 16.33 -3.80
N LYS A 311 -15.38 16.92 -4.59
CA LYS A 311 -16.22 16.16 -5.55
C LYS A 311 -15.37 15.43 -6.59
N THR A 312 -14.40 16.13 -7.19
CA THR A 312 -13.51 15.57 -8.22
C THR A 312 -12.68 14.39 -7.69
N LEU A 313 -12.41 14.33 -6.37
CA LEU A 313 -11.81 13.16 -5.71
C LEU A 313 -12.82 12.03 -5.46
N LEU A 314 -14.05 12.35 -5.04
CA LEU A 314 -15.13 11.37 -4.88
C LEU A 314 -15.47 10.66 -6.19
N ASP A 315 -15.46 11.35 -7.33
CA ASP A 315 -15.58 10.74 -8.65
C ASP A 315 -14.55 9.62 -8.89
N ARG A 316 -13.30 9.81 -8.43
CA ARG A 316 -12.22 8.81 -8.56
C ARG A 316 -12.45 7.63 -7.62
N MET A 317 -13.05 7.88 -6.45
CA MET A 317 -13.49 6.84 -5.52
C MET A 317 -14.68 6.04 -6.10
N VAL A 318 -15.64 6.68 -6.77
CA VAL A 318 -16.74 6.01 -7.50
C VAL A 318 -16.19 5.22 -8.69
N HIS A 319 -15.21 5.75 -9.43
CA HIS A 319 -14.51 4.99 -10.47
C HIS A 319 -13.79 3.77 -9.88
N LEU A 320 -13.02 3.93 -8.80
CA LEU A 320 -12.33 2.83 -8.11
C LEU A 320 -13.32 1.74 -7.63
N LEU A 321 -14.45 2.15 -7.05
CA LEU A 321 -15.58 1.28 -6.69
C LEU A 321 -16.10 0.51 -7.92
N SER A 322 -16.26 1.18 -9.06
CA SER A 322 -16.69 0.53 -10.32
C SER A 322 -15.66 -0.48 -10.88
N GLN A 323 -14.38 -0.38 -10.50
CA GLN A 323 -13.34 -1.37 -10.84
C GLN A 323 -13.30 -2.57 -9.87
N GLY A 324 -14.20 -2.61 -8.88
CA GLY A 324 -14.42 -3.76 -7.98
C GLY A 324 -13.95 -3.55 -6.54
N TYR A 325 -13.26 -2.46 -6.21
CA TYR A 325 -12.75 -2.18 -4.86
C TYR A 325 -13.83 -1.49 -4.00
N VAL A 326 -14.97 -2.16 -3.84
CA VAL A 326 -16.21 -1.55 -3.31
C VAL A 326 -16.15 -1.33 -1.80
N LEU A 327 -15.88 -2.39 -1.02
CA LEU A 327 -16.12 -2.36 0.43
C LEU A 327 -15.24 -1.31 1.14
N PRO A 328 -13.91 -1.20 0.91
CA PRO A 328 -13.08 -0.22 1.61
C PRO A 328 -13.46 1.23 1.28
N VAL A 329 -13.90 1.51 0.04
CA VAL A 329 -14.41 2.85 -0.35
C VAL A 329 -15.68 3.19 0.42
N VAL A 330 -16.63 2.25 0.53
CA VAL A 330 -17.88 2.48 1.27
C VAL A 330 -17.63 2.58 2.78
N SER A 331 -16.74 1.76 3.34
CA SER A 331 -16.32 1.85 4.76
C SER A 331 -15.71 3.20 5.09
N TYR A 332 -14.85 3.76 4.22
CA TYR A 332 -14.30 5.11 4.41
C TYR A 332 -15.38 6.20 4.40
N LEU A 333 -16.26 6.23 3.39
CA LEU A 333 -17.36 7.19 3.32
C LEU A 333 -18.34 7.06 4.49
N ARG A 334 -18.50 5.86 5.04
CA ARG A 334 -19.26 5.61 6.27
C ARG A 334 -18.55 6.19 7.50
N GLN A 335 -17.23 6.01 7.63
CA GLN A 335 -16.45 6.55 8.74
C GLN A 335 -16.55 8.08 8.80
N CYS A 336 -16.38 8.80 7.68
CA CYS A 336 -16.56 10.25 7.62
C CYS A 336 -17.97 10.72 8.07
N LEU A 337 -19.01 9.91 7.81
CA LEU A 337 -20.37 10.19 8.26
C LEU A 337 -20.59 9.91 9.76
N GLU A 338 -19.92 8.89 10.31
CA GLU A 338 -19.99 8.55 11.74
C GLU A 338 -19.13 9.49 12.62
N GLU A 339 -18.00 9.98 12.11
CA GLU A 339 -17.11 10.94 12.80
C GLU A 339 -17.54 12.41 12.65
N LEU A 340 -18.44 12.72 11.69
CA LEU A 340 -18.97 14.06 11.41
C LEU A 340 -17.91 15.09 11.00
N ASP A 341 -16.82 14.65 10.39
CA ASP A 341 -15.69 15.48 9.93
C ASP A 341 -15.95 16.15 8.56
N THR A 342 -16.89 15.58 7.78
CA THR A 342 -17.08 15.85 6.35
C THR A 342 -18.45 16.47 6.07
N ASP A 343 -18.51 17.40 5.11
CA ASP A 343 -19.76 18.04 4.69
C ASP A 343 -20.76 17.01 4.14
N ILE A 344 -21.96 16.98 4.69
CA ILE A 344 -23.05 16.05 4.34
C ILE A 344 -23.40 16.13 2.84
N SER A 345 -23.20 17.28 2.19
CA SER A 345 -23.41 17.44 0.74
C SER A 345 -22.40 16.64 -0.11
N LEU A 346 -21.18 16.38 0.40
CA LEU A 346 -20.19 15.52 -0.25
C LEU A 346 -20.56 14.05 -0.10
N ILE A 347 -20.96 13.61 1.10
CA ILE A 347 -21.44 12.22 1.31
C ILE A 347 -22.67 11.95 0.42
N ARG A 348 -23.61 12.91 0.36
CA ARG A 348 -24.78 12.85 -0.52
C ARG A 348 -24.39 12.81 -2.00
N TYR A 349 -23.39 13.58 -2.43
CA TYR A 349 -22.90 13.55 -3.81
C TYR A 349 -22.35 12.16 -4.18
N PHE A 350 -21.49 11.59 -3.35
CA PHE A 350 -21.00 10.21 -3.52
C PHE A 350 -22.15 9.19 -3.59
N VAL A 351 -23.12 9.27 -2.68
CA VAL A 351 -24.30 8.39 -2.68
C VAL A 351 -25.09 8.49 -3.99
N THR A 352 -25.30 9.70 -4.52
CA THR A 352 -25.98 9.91 -5.81
C THR A 352 -25.21 9.27 -6.97
N GLU A 353 -23.89 9.50 -7.06
CA GLU A 353 -23.09 8.96 -8.17
C GLU A 353 -22.92 7.43 -8.09
N VAL A 354 -22.83 6.85 -6.88
CA VAL A 354 -22.87 5.38 -6.71
C VAL A 354 -24.22 4.82 -7.17
N LEU A 355 -25.33 5.42 -6.73
CA LEU A 355 -26.67 4.97 -7.14
C LEU A 355 -26.95 5.12 -8.65
N ASN A 356 -26.29 6.07 -9.31
CA ASN A 356 -26.35 6.25 -10.77
C ASN A 356 -25.63 5.14 -11.56
N VAL A 357 -24.73 4.36 -10.95
CA VAL A 357 -23.89 3.36 -11.65
C VAL A 357 -24.09 1.90 -11.20
N ILE A 358 -24.76 1.64 -10.08
CA ILE A 358 -25.05 0.28 -9.59
C ILE A 358 -26.44 -0.22 -9.99
N ALA A 359 -26.62 -1.54 -10.04
CA ALA A 359 -27.91 -2.20 -10.23
C ALA A 359 -27.95 -3.56 -9.50
N PRO A 360 -29.14 -4.11 -9.21
CA PRO A 360 -29.27 -5.43 -8.59
C PRO A 360 -28.75 -6.58 -9.48
N PRO A 361 -28.37 -7.74 -8.91
CA PRO A 361 -28.41 -8.09 -7.49
C PRO A 361 -27.24 -7.54 -6.68
N TYR A 362 -27.51 -7.07 -5.47
CA TYR A 362 -26.48 -6.61 -4.51
C TYR A 362 -25.97 -7.77 -3.64
N THR A 363 -24.78 -7.61 -3.04
CA THR A 363 -24.26 -8.52 -2.01
C THR A 363 -24.71 -8.08 -0.61
N SER A 364 -24.76 -9.02 0.34
CA SER A 364 -25.11 -8.72 1.74
C SER A 364 -24.13 -7.76 2.40
N GLU A 365 -22.83 -7.93 2.15
CA GLU A 365 -21.75 -7.08 2.67
C GLU A 365 -21.92 -5.63 2.21
N PHE A 366 -22.17 -5.42 0.91
CA PHE A 366 -22.42 -4.08 0.37
C PHE A 366 -23.68 -3.44 0.98
N VAL A 367 -24.77 -4.20 1.11
CA VAL A 367 -26.00 -3.70 1.74
C VAL A 367 -25.78 -3.35 3.22
N GLN A 368 -25.02 -4.17 3.97
CA GLN A 368 -24.70 -3.92 5.38
C GLN A 368 -23.83 -2.67 5.60
N LEU A 369 -22.97 -2.30 4.64
CA LEU A 369 -22.15 -1.09 4.71
C LEU A 369 -22.87 0.15 4.16
N PHE A 370 -23.61 0.03 3.06
CA PHE A 370 -24.19 1.17 2.33
C PHE A 370 -25.58 1.58 2.83
N LEU A 371 -26.42 0.65 3.31
CA LEU A 371 -27.76 0.97 3.82
C LEU A 371 -27.75 1.92 5.04
N PRO A 372 -26.85 1.80 6.03
CA PRO A 372 -26.78 2.75 7.15
C PRO A 372 -26.45 4.19 6.72
N ILE A 373 -25.70 4.39 5.63
CA ILE A 373 -25.44 5.71 5.04
C ILE A 373 -26.76 6.30 4.49
N LEU A 374 -27.53 5.48 3.78
CA LEU A 374 -28.79 5.87 3.14
C LEU A 374 -29.94 6.11 4.13
N GLU A 375 -29.98 5.41 5.26
CA GLU A 375 -31.01 5.60 6.29
C GLU A 375 -30.76 6.82 7.20
N ASN A 376 -29.67 7.59 6.97
CA ASN A 376 -29.44 8.87 7.63
C ASN A 376 -30.35 9.97 7.03
N ASP A 377 -31.25 10.52 7.85
CA ASP A 377 -32.21 11.59 7.47
C ASP A 377 -31.58 12.78 6.74
N SER A 378 -30.33 13.12 7.07
CA SER A 378 -29.62 14.26 6.45
C SER A 378 -29.19 14.00 5.00
N ILE A 379 -29.11 12.73 4.59
CA ILE A 379 -28.80 12.30 3.23
C ILE A 379 -30.10 12.04 2.46
N ALA A 380 -31.03 11.25 3.04
CA ALA A 380 -32.32 10.92 2.44
C ALA A 380 -33.30 12.11 2.30
N GLY A 381 -33.07 13.22 3.02
CA GLY A 381 -34.00 14.34 3.08
C GLY A 381 -34.23 15.08 1.74
N THR A 382 -33.32 14.98 0.77
CA THR A 382 -33.24 15.91 -0.38
C THR A 382 -33.48 15.32 -1.76
N SER A 383 -33.68 14.01 -1.95
CA SER A 383 -34.00 13.43 -3.27
C SER A 383 -35.43 13.73 -3.77
N LYS A 384 -36.17 14.58 -3.05
CA LYS A 384 -37.59 14.89 -3.25
C LYS A 384 -37.83 15.96 -4.33
N THR A 385 -37.21 15.79 -5.49
CA THR A 385 -37.59 16.53 -6.71
C THR A 385 -38.86 15.91 -7.26
N GLU A 386 -39.97 16.67 -7.35
CA GLU A 386 -41.28 16.10 -7.70
C GLU A 386 -41.32 15.59 -9.17
N GLY A 387 -41.14 14.28 -9.37
CA GLY A 387 -41.48 13.59 -10.62
C GLY A 387 -40.41 12.68 -11.23
N GLU A 388 -39.19 12.66 -10.70
CA GLU A 388 -38.12 11.76 -11.15
C GLU A 388 -38.08 10.45 -10.34
N HIS A 389 -37.39 9.41 -10.84
CA HIS A 389 -37.10 8.21 -10.04
C HIS A 389 -36.19 8.61 -8.87
N ASP A 390 -36.59 8.27 -7.63
CA ASP A 390 -35.72 8.40 -6.46
C ASP A 390 -34.95 7.08 -6.24
N PRO A 391 -33.66 6.99 -6.62
CA PRO A 391 -32.92 5.74 -6.50
C PRO A 391 -32.63 5.37 -5.04
N VAL A 392 -32.69 6.32 -4.10
CA VAL A 392 -32.56 6.05 -2.66
C VAL A 392 -33.75 5.22 -2.19
N THR A 393 -34.98 5.65 -2.49
CA THR A 393 -36.19 4.87 -2.18
C THR A 393 -36.21 3.53 -2.91
N GLU A 394 -35.79 3.47 -4.19
CA GLU A 394 -35.73 2.21 -4.95
C GLU A 394 -34.74 1.21 -4.35
N PHE A 395 -33.53 1.66 -3.95
CA PHE A 395 -32.53 0.83 -3.28
C PHE A 395 -33.02 0.33 -1.91
N ILE A 396 -33.60 1.22 -1.09
CA ILE A 396 -34.13 0.86 0.24
C ILE A 396 -35.29 -0.13 0.12
N ALA A 397 -36.18 0.03 -0.88
CA ALA A 397 -37.26 -0.90 -1.16
C ALA A 397 -36.73 -2.27 -1.65
N HIS A 398 -35.69 -2.29 -2.49
CA HIS A 398 -35.01 -3.52 -2.90
C HIS A 398 -34.39 -4.24 -1.70
N CYS A 399 -33.68 -3.53 -0.83
CA CYS A 399 -33.06 -4.10 0.37
C CYS A 399 -34.11 -4.76 1.27
N LYS A 400 -35.17 -4.04 1.62
CA LYS A 400 -36.29 -4.51 2.46
C LYS A 400 -37.09 -5.66 1.84
N SER A 401 -36.96 -5.91 0.54
CA SER A 401 -37.64 -7.01 -0.17
C SER A 401 -36.78 -8.27 -0.33
N ASN A 402 -35.45 -8.16 -0.30
CA ASN A 402 -34.53 -9.26 -0.64
C ASN A 402 -33.59 -9.67 0.50
N PHE A 403 -33.41 -8.83 1.52
CA PHE A 403 -32.52 -9.09 2.65
C PHE A 403 -33.30 -9.13 3.97
N VAL A 404 -33.11 -10.19 4.74
CA VAL A 404 -33.54 -10.23 6.14
C VAL A 404 -32.49 -9.47 6.95
N MET A 405 -32.82 -8.29 7.45
CA MET A 405 -31.94 -7.58 8.37
C MET A 405 -31.84 -8.38 9.68
N VAL A 406 -30.65 -8.91 9.94
CA VAL A 406 -30.26 -9.48 11.23
C VAL A 406 -29.57 -8.37 12.01
N ASN A 407 -30.21 -7.94 13.10
CA ASN A 407 -29.66 -6.96 14.05
C ASN A 407 -28.62 -7.61 14.97
#